data_AF-A0A1W9WP80-F1
#
_entry.id   AF-A0A1W9WP80-F1
#
_cell.length_a   1.000
_cell.length_b   1.000
_cell.length_c   1.000
_cell.angle_alpha   90.00
_cell.angle_beta   90.00
_cell.angle_gamma   90.00
#
_symmetry.space_group_name_H-M   'P 1'
#
loop_
_entity.id
_entity.type
_entity.pdbx_description
1 polymer ?
#
loop_
_entity_poly.entity_id
_entity_poly.type
_entity_poly.pdbx_seq_one_letter_code
_entity_poly.pdbx_strand_id
1 'polypeptide(L)'
;MRKRGVKTMKKWILDRSKIIHDTAGREVRILEDASAFLVAAHFDCSVRAVYEASLNAGICPYRYLRNRETISVPEQYHLVKSRVVVVGSGGLGGPALLLLARMGIGYLVVVDPDRFDETNLNRQALSSGPDLGQPKCEVAARVLENVNPGVDLLVHPVRIDDTNAEDILAGSDVIVDALDNVPDRFRVQAAARSLKIPLVHGAVAGFEGQLMTIFPEDRGFSLLYGTRDGKRNRKESPEAVLGVPAVTPSLVATLQAMEVIKILLGRGKPFRNSMVHVDMETGEMNRFSFEGN
;
A
#
# COMPACT_ATOMS: atom_id res chain seq x y z
N MET A 1 9.10 45.81 -24.08
CA MET A 1 8.71 45.20 -22.79
C MET A 1 9.02 43.71 -22.83
N ARG A 2 9.95 43.24 -21.99
CA ARG A 2 10.42 41.84 -21.96
C ARG A 2 9.30 40.90 -21.50
N LYS A 3 8.85 39.98 -22.36
CA LYS A 3 8.11 38.78 -21.95
C LYS A 3 9.02 37.99 -21.00
N ARG A 4 8.83 38.11 -19.67
CA ARG A 4 9.42 37.17 -18.72
C ARG A 4 8.80 35.80 -19.01
N GLY A 5 9.52 34.95 -19.74
CA GLY A 5 9.05 33.63 -20.11
C GLY A 5 8.76 32.80 -18.87
N VAL A 6 7.53 32.31 -18.73
CA VAL A 6 7.16 31.36 -17.68
C VAL A 6 8.05 30.12 -17.85
N LYS A 7 8.93 29.87 -16.87
CA LYS A 7 9.78 28.66 -16.89
C LYS A 7 8.89 27.45 -16.61
N THR A 8 9.00 26.40 -17.43
CA THR A 8 8.32 25.11 -17.21
C THR A 8 8.78 24.45 -15.90
N MET A 9 7.92 23.64 -15.25
CA MET A 9 8.26 22.90 -14.02
C MET A 9 9.54 22.07 -14.16
N LYS A 10 9.72 21.37 -15.28
CA LYS A 10 10.93 20.61 -15.58
C LYS A 10 12.21 21.44 -15.45
N LYS A 11 12.20 22.69 -15.95
CA LYS A 11 13.33 23.61 -15.83
C LYS A 11 13.57 24.05 -14.38
N TRP A 12 12.51 24.30 -13.63
CA TRP A 12 12.59 24.63 -12.21
C TRP A 12 13.19 23.50 -11.37
N ILE A 13 12.78 22.25 -11.65
CA ILE A 13 13.33 21.05 -11.02
C ILE A 13 14.81 20.91 -11.39
N LEU A 14 15.17 21.06 -12.67
CA LEU A 14 16.56 20.94 -13.11
C LEU A 14 17.47 21.98 -12.44
N ASP A 15 17.04 23.24 -12.39
CA ASP A 15 17.76 24.35 -11.75
C ASP A 15 17.96 24.12 -10.23
N ARG A 16 17.17 23.24 -9.60
CA ARG A 16 17.21 22.93 -8.15
C ARG A 16 17.71 21.51 -7.82
N SER A 17 17.98 20.71 -8.84
CA SER A 17 18.56 19.40 -8.69
C SER A 17 20.06 19.49 -8.43
N LYS A 18 20.61 18.48 -7.76
CA LYS A 18 22.05 18.38 -7.48
C LYS A 18 22.60 17.12 -8.12
N ILE A 19 23.85 17.18 -8.55
CA ILE A 19 24.62 15.98 -8.88
C ILE A 19 25.37 15.57 -7.62
N ILE A 20 25.25 14.30 -7.25
CA ILE A 20 25.98 13.69 -6.14
C ILE A 20 26.62 12.38 -6.60
N HIS A 21 27.49 11.83 -5.76
CA HIS A 21 27.94 10.45 -5.89
C HIS A 21 27.19 9.61 -4.88
N ASP A 22 26.59 8.50 -5.33
CA ASP A 22 25.95 7.55 -4.42
C ASP A 22 27.00 6.71 -3.66
N THR A 23 26.54 5.79 -2.80
CA THR A 23 27.44 4.92 -2.01
C THR A 23 28.32 3.99 -2.85
N ALA A 24 27.98 3.78 -4.13
CA ALA A 24 28.77 3.01 -5.08
C ALA A 24 29.67 3.91 -5.95
N GLY A 25 29.72 5.22 -5.69
CA GLY A 25 30.54 6.18 -6.42
C GLY A 25 29.98 6.57 -7.79
N ARG A 26 28.70 6.29 -8.08
CA ARG A 26 28.07 6.65 -9.36
C ARG A 26 27.53 8.06 -9.30
N GLU A 27 27.71 8.80 -10.39
CA GLU A 27 27.11 10.12 -10.53
C GLU A 27 25.59 10.00 -10.71
N VAL A 28 24.83 10.61 -9.81
CA VAL A 28 23.35 10.60 -9.83
C VAL A 28 22.84 12.01 -9.63
N ARG A 29 21.86 12.41 -10.45
CA ARG A 29 21.13 13.66 -10.27
C ARG A 29 19.92 13.44 -9.37
N ILE A 30 19.85 14.19 -8.28
CA ILE A 30 18.83 14.06 -7.24
C ILE A 30 18.05 15.36 -7.01
N LEU A 31 16.84 15.23 -6.48
CA LEU A 31 16.01 16.31 -5.98
C LEU A 31 15.73 16.10 -4.48
N GLU A 32 16.23 16.99 -3.64
CA GLU A 32 15.93 16.99 -2.20
C GLU A 32 14.52 17.49 -1.92
N ASP A 33 13.93 17.06 -0.81
CA ASP A 33 12.56 17.43 -0.43
C ASP A 33 12.38 18.94 -0.26
N ALA A 34 13.35 19.63 0.34
CA ALA A 34 13.34 21.09 0.46
C ALA A 34 13.17 21.78 -0.91
N SER A 35 13.87 21.29 -1.94
CA SER A 35 13.72 21.77 -3.30
C SER A 35 12.35 21.40 -3.89
N ALA A 36 11.88 20.18 -3.62
CA ALA A 36 10.58 19.72 -4.10
C ALA A 36 9.42 20.57 -3.53
N PHE A 37 9.46 20.91 -2.24
CA PHE A 37 8.46 21.78 -1.60
C PHE A 37 8.43 23.18 -2.23
N LEU A 38 9.60 23.76 -2.54
CA LEU A 38 9.67 25.06 -3.21
C LEU A 38 9.09 25.02 -4.63
N VAL A 39 9.29 23.92 -5.35
CA VAL A 39 8.68 23.72 -6.68
C VAL A 39 7.17 23.55 -6.55
N ALA A 40 6.71 22.71 -5.62
CA ALA A 40 5.30 22.47 -5.35
C ALA A 40 4.55 23.78 -5.03
N ALA A 41 5.10 24.59 -4.12
CA ALA A 41 4.55 25.89 -3.77
C ALA A 41 4.55 26.90 -4.93
N HIS A 42 5.56 26.87 -5.82
CA HIS A 42 5.62 27.77 -6.96
C HIS A 42 4.58 27.45 -8.05
N PHE A 43 4.26 26.16 -8.23
CA PHE A 43 3.33 25.69 -9.26
C PHE A 43 1.94 25.36 -8.71
N ASP A 44 1.68 25.58 -7.42
CA ASP A 44 0.42 25.26 -6.74
C ASP A 44 -0.02 23.80 -6.96
N CYS A 45 0.89 22.86 -6.69
CA CYS A 45 0.65 21.43 -6.88
C CYS A 45 1.18 20.58 -5.72
N SER A 46 0.81 19.29 -5.69
CA SER A 46 1.32 18.36 -4.68
C SER A 46 2.80 18.03 -4.90
N VAL A 47 3.49 17.64 -3.83
CA VAL A 47 4.89 17.16 -3.91
C VAL A 47 4.97 15.87 -4.74
N ARG A 48 3.94 15.03 -4.71
CA ARG A 48 3.81 13.87 -5.61
C ARG A 48 3.92 14.29 -7.08
N ALA A 49 3.22 15.34 -7.50
CA ALA A 49 3.32 15.85 -8.88
C ALA A 49 4.74 16.34 -9.23
N VAL A 50 5.44 16.94 -8.26
CA VAL A 50 6.85 17.33 -8.43
C VAL A 50 7.76 16.11 -8.56
N TYR A 51 7.56 15.08 -7.74
CA TYR A 51 8.30 13.81 -7.84
C TYR A 51 8.04 13.11 -9.17
N GLU A 52 6.80 13.05 -9.62
CA GLU A 52 6.44 12.52 -10.94
C GLU A 52 7.20 13.25 -12.05
N ALA A 53 7.16 14.60 -12.05
CA ALA A 53 7.87 15.41 -13.03
C ALA A 53 9.41 15.25 -12.94
N SER A 54 9.94 15.09 -11.73
CA SER A 54 11.36 14.85 -11.47
C SER A 54 11.80 13.50 -12.04
N LEU A 55 11.08 12.43 -11.74
CA LEU A 55 11.35 11.08 -12.21
C LEU A 55 11.23 10.97 -13.74
N ASN A 56 10.21 11.61 -14.33
CA ASN A 56 10.08 11.72 -15.79
C ASN A 56 11.25 12.48 -16.44
N ALA A 57 11.91 13.37 -15.70
CA ALA A 57 13.12 14.07 -16.13
C ALA A 57 14.42 13.29 -15.85
N GLY A 58 14.34 12.06 -15.33
CA GLY A 58 15.51 11.26 -14.95
C GLY A 58 16.17 11.70 -13.63
N ILE A 59 15.50 12.54 -12.84
CA ILE A 59 16.01 13.10 -11.58
C ILE A 59 15.36 12.35 -10.43
N CYS A 60 16.17 11.63 -9.66
CA CYS A 60 15.67 10.80 -8.55
C CYS A 60 15.32 11.67 -7.33
N PRO A 61 14.11 11.63 -6.77
CA PRO A 61 13.86 12.16 -5.44
C PRO A 61 14.82 11.53 -4.45
N TYR A 62 15.54 12.35 -3.68
CA TYR A 62 16.71 11.92 -2.92
C TYR A 62 16.39 10.78 -1.93
N ARG A 63 15.19 10.78 -1.37
CA ARG A 63 14.67 9.72 -0.49
C ARG A 63 14.70 8.31 -1.09
N TYR A 64 14.60 8.18 -2.41
CA TYR A 64 14.62 6.89 -3.13
C TYR A 64 16.01 6.53 -3.65
N LEU A 65 17.05 7.25 -3.25
CA LEU A 65 18.41 6.95 -3.73
C LEU A 65 18.89 5.56 -3.27
N ARG A 66 18.56 5.17 -2.04
CA ARG A 66 19.08 3.92 -1.43
C ARG A 66 18.50 2.64 -2.01
N ASN A 67 17.40 2.72 -2.75
CA ASN A 67 16.78 1.59 -3.45
C ASN A 67 16.82 1.73 -4.98
N ARG A 68 17.40 2.81 -5.53
CA ARG A 68 17.42 3.14 -6.97
C ARG A 68 17.91 2.02 -7.89
N GLU A 69 18.84 1.19 -7.43
CA GLU A 69 19.39 0.12 -8.27
C GLU A 69 18.49 -1.11 -8.31
N THR A 70 17.74 -1.33 -7.24
CA THR A 70 16.75 -2.42 -7.17
C THR A 70 15.42 -1.98 -7.79
N ILE A 71 15.08 -0.68 -7.66
CA ILE A 71 13.91 0.00 -8.22
C ILE A 71 14.43 1.18 -9.04
N SER A 72 14.59 0.96 -10.33
CA SER A 72 15.10 1.95 -11.27
C SER A 72 14.27 3.23 -11.30
N VAL A 73 14.85 4.33 -11.80
CA VAL A 73 14.11 5.61 -11.97
C VAL A 73 12.82 5.45 -12.80
N PRO A 74 12.81 4.69 -13.92
CA PRO A 74 11.56 4.36 -14.62
C PRO A 74 10.57 3.54 -13.80
N GLU A 75 11.00 2.54 -13.03
CA GLU A 75 10.10 1.80 -12.13
C GLU A 75 9.52 2.71 -11.04
N GLN A 76 10.35 3.56 -10.42
CA GLN A 76 9.89 4.54 -9.44
C GLN A 76 8.91 5.56 -10.05
N TYR A 77 9.08 5.92 -11.33
CA TYR A 77 8.12 6.72 -12.10
C TYR A 77 6.78 6.00 -12.29
N HIS A 78 6.77 4.68 -12.45
CA HIS A 78 5.54 3.91 -12.43
C HIS A 78 4.88 3.90 -11.05
N LEU A 79 5.65 3.69 -9.97
CA LEU A 79 5.13 3.66 -8.60
C LEU A 79 4.48 5.01 -8.20
N VAL A 80 5.11 6.15 -8.50
CA VAL A 80 4.57 7.49 -8.14
C VAL A 80 3.29 7.87 -8.90
N LYS A 81 2.94 7.09 -9.93
CA LYS A 81 1.68 7.24 -10.68
C LYS A 81 0.63 6.24 -10.27
N SER A 82 1.03 5.20 -9.53
CA SER A 82 0.16 4.09 -9.17
C SER A 82 -0.76 4.47 -8.01
N ARG A 83 -1.98 3.94 -8.04
CA ARG A 83 -3.02 4.10 -7.01
C ARG A 83 -3.32 2.76 -6.36
N VAL A 84 -3.13 2.70 -5.05
CA VAL A 84 -3.39 1.50 -4.25
C VAL A 84 -4.44 1.80 -3.18
N VAL A 85 -5.46 0.95 -3.09
CA VAL A 85 -6.41 0.99 -1.96
C VAL A 85 -6.00 -0.02 -0.92
N VAL A 86 -5.99 0.39 0.35
CA VAL A 86 -5.84 -0.52 1.49
C VAL A 86 -7.16 -0.52 2.27
N VAL A 87 -7.83 -1.66 2.28
CA VAL A 87 -9.10 -1.87 2.99
C VAL A 87 -8.80 -2.50 4.35
N GLY A 88 -8.97 -1.70 5.41
CA GLY A 88 -8.50 -1.96 6.76
C GLY A 88 -7.12 -1.32 6.99
N SER A 89 -7.00 -0.55 8.06
CA SER A 89 -5.78 0.16 8.50
C SER A 89 -5.29 -0.29 9.89
N GLY A 90 -5.73 -1.48 10.30
CA GLY A 90 -5.38 -2.12 11.56
C GLY A 90 -4.01 -2.81 11.56
N GLY A 91 -3.94 -4.01 12.14
CA GLY A 91 -2.67 -4.74 12.35
C GLY A 91 -1.92 -5.04 11.06
N LEU A 92 -2.62 -5.49 10.01
CA LEU A 92 -2.06 -5.75 8.68
C LEU A 92 -1.92 -4.46 7.85
N GLY A 93 -3.01 -3.70 7.78
CA GLY A 93 -3.09 -2.52 6.92
C GLY A 93 -2.11 -1.41 7.28
N GLY A 94 -1.87 -1.19 8.58
CA GLY A 94 -0.96 -0.14 9.05
C GLY A 94 0.48 -0.32 8.56
N PRO A 95 1.14 -1.47 8.83
CA PRO A 95 2.45 -1.77 8.28
C PRO A 95 2.46 -1.77 6.74
N ALA A 96 1.43 -2.30 6.06
CA ALA A 96 1.35 -2.28 4.60
C ALA A 96 1.36 -0.84 4.06
N LEU A 97 0.57 0.05 4.64
CA LEU A 97 0.53 1.47 4.27
C LEU A 97 1.90 2.15 4.46
N LEU A 98 2.57 1.91 5.59
CA LEU A 98 3.90 2.45 5.85
C LEU A 98 4.91 2.01 4.80
N LEU A 99 4.89 0.73 4.41
CA LEU A 99 5.79 0.18 3.40
C LEU A 99 5.47 0.73 2.01
N LEU A 100 4.20 0.76 1.61
CA LEU A 100 3.78 1.29 0.31
C LEU A 100 4.12 2.78 0.16
N ALA A 101 3.89 3.58 1.21
CA ALA A 101 4.30 4.98 1.22
C ALA A 101 5.82 5.12 1.09
N ARG A 102 6.61 4.30 1.80
CA ARG A 102 8.08 4.33 1.69
C ARG A 102 8.60 3.88 0.33
N MET A 103 7.90 2.96 -0.33
CA MET A 103 8.19 2.54 -1.70
C MET A 103 7.79 3.60 -2.74
N GLY A 104 7.09 4.66 -2.33
CA GLY A 104 6.73 5.78 -3.19
C GLY A 104 5.56 5.49 -4.11
N ILE A 105 4.58 4.70 -3.64
CA ILE A 105 3.27 4.64 -4.28
C ILE A 105 2.65 6.03 -4.28
N GLY A 106 2.25 6.51 -5.45
CA GLY A 106 1.81 7.89 -5.64
C GLY A 106 0.50 8.24 -4.94
N TYR A 107 -0.46 7.33 -5.00
CA TYR A 107 -1.78 7.54 -4.43
C TYR A 107 -2.14 6.38 -3.50
N LEU A 108 -2.44 6.70 -2.24
CA LEU A 108 -2.92 5.72 -1.26
C LEU A 108 -4.34 6.08 -0.84
N VAL A 109 -5.26 5.14 -1.04
CA VAL A 109 -6.64 5.23 -0.54
C VAL A 109 -6.76 4.33 0.68
N VAL A 110 -7.22 4.86 1.81
CA VAL A 110 -7.36 4.12 3.07
C VAL A 110 -8.82 4.03 3.45
N VAL A 111 -9.33 2.81 3.61
CA VAL A 111 -10.74 2.57 3.96
C VAL A 111 -10.80 1.86 5.31
N ASP A 112 -11.35 2.49 6.33
CA ASP A 112 -11.48 1.88 7.65
C ASP A 112 -12.60 2.55 8.46
N PRO A 113 -13.63 1.82 8.91
CA PRO A 113 -14.71 2.40 9.73
C PRO A 113 -14.31 2.67 11.18
N ASP A 114 -13.24 2.04 11.66
CA ASP A 114 -12.95 1.96 13.08
C ASP A 114 -12.19 3.21 13.59
N ARG A 115 -12.19 3.32 14.91
CA ARG A 115 -11.34 4.24 15.68
C ARG A 115 -10.28 3.45 16.43
N PHE A 116 -9.17 4.09 16.79
CA PHE A 116 -8.17 3.45 17.63
C PHE A 116 -8.68 3.25 19.06
N ASP A 117 -8.42 2.06 19.59
CA ASP A 117 -8.71 1.64 20.95
C ASP A 117 -7.41 1.24 21.67
N GLU A 118 -7.39 1.25 23.00
CA GLU A 118 -6.20 0.89 23.79
C GLU A 118 -5.70 -0.53 23.47
N THR A 119 -6.62 -1.46 23.19
CA THR A 119 -6.29 -2.82 22.77
C THR A 119 -5.59 -2.90 21.41
N ASN A 120 -5.47 -1.78 20.67
CA ASN A 120 -4.77 -1.71 19.39
C ASN A 120 -3.29 -1.36 19.55
N LEU A 121 -2.92 -0.70 20.65
CA LEU A 121 -1.55 -0.23 20.93
C LEU A 121 -0.52 -1.37 20.94
N ASN A 122 -0.97 -2.59 21.22
CA ASN A 122 -0.11 -3.75 21.28
C ASN A 122 0.39 -4.25 19.91
N ARG A 123 -0.31 -3.95 18.80
CA ARG A 123 -0.04 -4.58 17.49
C ARG A 123 -0.28 -3.70 16.25
N GLN A 124 -1.00 -2.59 16.37
CA GLN A 124 -1.31 -1.74 15.21
C GLN A 124 -0.27 -0.63 15.10
N ALA A 125 0.60 -0.72 14.10
CA ALA A 125 1.78 0.16 13.95
C ALA A 125 1.47 1.67 13.84
N LEU A 126 0.24 2.02 13.45
CA LEU A 126 -0.21 3.41 13.32
C LEU A 126 -0.93 3.93 14.57
N SER A 127 -1.15 3.08 15.58
CA SER A 127 -1.79 3.48 16.83
C SER A 127 -0.80 4.12 17.79
N SER A 128 -1.25 5.13 18.54
CA SER A 128 -0.46 5.78 19.58
C SER A 128 -1.37 6.25 20.71
N GLY A 129 -0.83 6.46 21.92
CA GLY A 129 -1.61 6.94 23.07
C GLY A 129 -2.40 8.23 22.79
N PRO A 130 -1.80 9.27 22.16
CA PRO A 130 -2.51 10.47 21.75
C PRO A 130 -3.65 10.28 20.73
N ASP A 131 -3.67 9.13 20.03
CA ASP A 131 -4.60 8.87 18.92
C ASP A 131 -5.80 8.00 19.29
N LEU A 132 -5.92 7.62 20.57
CA LEU A 132 -7.07 6.88 21.06
C LEU A 132 -8.37 7.64 20.78
N GLY A 133 -9.36 6.92 20.25
CA GLY A 133 -10.64 7.45 19.83
C GLY A 133 -10.65 8.14 18.45
N GLN A 134 -9.50 8.34 17.79
CA GLN A 134 -9.45 8.94 16.45
C GLN A 134 -9.72 7.89 15.35
N PRO A 135 -10.33 8.28 14.21
CA PRO A 135 -10.54 7.36 13.09
C PRO A 135 -9.21 6.83 12.56
N LYS A 136 -9.10 5.50 12.41
CA LYS A 136 -7.83 4.85 12.05
C LYS A 136 -7.30 5.34 10.71
N CYS A 137 -8.17 5.49 9.71
CA CYS A 137 -7.78 5.95 8.38
C CYS A 137 -7.27 7.40 8.37
N GLU A 138 -7.84 8.29 9.18
CA GLU A 138 -7.41 9.70 9.27
C GLU A 138 -6.05 9.82 9.95
N VAL A 139 -5.85 9.07 11.04
CA VAL A 139 -4.52 8.98 11.69
C VAL A 139 -3.49 8.37 10.74
N ALA A 140 -3.88 7.35 9.97
CA ALA A 140 -3.02 6.77 8.93
C ALA A 140 -2.55 7.84 7.94
N ALA A 141 -3.46 8.65 7.39
CA ALA A 141 -3.08 9.73 6.49
C ALA A 141 -2.08 10.70 7.13
N ARG A 142 -2.37 11.20 8.34
CA ARG A 142 -1.47 12.12 9.05
C ARG A 142 -0.08 11.52 9.32
N VAL A 143 -0.01 10.23 9.67
CA VAL A 143 1.29 9.55 9.85
C VAL A 143 2.02 9.42 8.52
N LEU A 144 1.32 9.02 7.46
CA LEU A 144 1.92 8.77 6.15
C LEU A 144 2.40 10.06 5.46
N GLU A 145 1.71 11.19 5.64
CA GLU A 145 2.16 12.50 5.18
C GLU A 145 3.55 12.86 5.74
N ASN A 146 3.79 12.53 7.02
CA ASN A 146 5.08 12.73 7.67
C ASN A 146 6.16 11.72 7.21
N VAL A 147 5.75 10.53 6.78
CA VAL A 147 6.66 9.51 6.24
C VAL A 147 7.08 9.85 4.81
N ASN A 148 6.13 10.22 3.97
CA ASN A 148 6.37 10.56 2.58
C ASN A 148 5.41 11.63 2.05
N PRO A 149 5.85 12.89 1.91
CA PRO A 149 5.03 13.97 1.35
C PRO A 149 4.77 13.79 -0.14
N GLY A 150 5.50 12.88 -0.81
CA GLY A 150 5.28 12.53 -2.21
C GLY A 150 4.17 11.53 -2.45
N VAL A 151 3.30 11.29 -1.47
CA VAL A 151 2.13 10.42 -1.54
C VAL A 151 0.89 11.28 -1.37
N ASP A 152 -0.04 11.22 -2.33
CA ASP A 152 -1.36 11.83 -2.20
C ASP A 152 -2.29 10.81 -1.51
N LEU A 153 -2.94 11.23 -0.42
CA LEU A 153 -3.75 10.37 0.44
C LEU A 153 -5.24 10.70 0.31
N LEU A 154 -6.07 9.67 0.26
CA LEU A 154 -7.52 9.77 0.35
C LEU A 154 -8.02 8.80 1.42
N VAL A 155 -8.88 9.25 2.31
CA VAL A 155 -9.39 8.43 3.42
C VAL A 155 -10.90 8.30 3.37
N HIS A 156 -11.39 7.12 3.69
CA HIS A 156 -12.80 6.81 3.78
C HIS A 156 -13.09 6.17 5.15
N PRO A 157 -13.57 6.96 6.14
CA PRO A 157 -13.92 6.47 7.48
C PRO A 157 -15.25 5.73 7.48
N VAL A 158 -15.41 4.75 6.59
CA VAL A 158 -16.65 4.02 6.34
C VAL A 158 -16.37 2.53 6.23
N ARG A 159 -17.40 1.74 6.53
CA ARG A 159 -17.36 0.30 6.26
C ARG A 159 -17.62 0.10 4.78
N ILE A 160 -16.77 -0.69 4.12
CA ILE A 160 -17.00 -1.01 2.72
C ILE A 160 -18.19 -1.97 2.59
N ASP A 161 -19.11 -1.66 1.69
CA ASP A 161 -20.29 -2.46 1.43
C ASP A 161 -20.69 -2.42 -0.05
N ASP A 162 -21.75 -3.16 -0.38
CA ASP A 162 -22.21 -3.31 -1.77
C ASP A 162 -22.73 -1.99 -2.38
N THR A 163 -22.93 -0.92 -1.58
CA THR A 163 -23.41 0.39 -2.03
C THR A 163 -22.30 1.40 -2.30
N ASN A 164 -21.10 1.20 -1.72
CA ASN A 164 -19.99 2.15 -1.82
C ASN A 164 -18.69 1.54 -2.39
N ALA A 165 -18.59 0.21 -2.47
CA ALA A 165 -17.36 -0.46 -2.84
C ALA A 165 -16.87 -0.08 -4.24
N GLU A 166 -17.75 -0.05 -5.24
CA GLU A 166 -17.33 0.26 -6.61
C GLU A 166 -16.79 1.69 -6.73
N ASP A 167 -17.47 2.66 -6.13
CA ASP A 167 -17.05 4.07 -6.16
C ASP A 167 -15.71 4.30 -5.45
N ILE A 168 -15.51 3.67 -4.28
CA ILE A 168 -14.28 3.82 -3.50
C ILE A 168 -13.09 3.16 -4.22
N LEU A 169 -13.31 2.00 -4.82
CA LEU A 169 -12.25 1.19 -5.44
C LEU A 169 -11.91 1.64 -6.87
N ALA A 170 -12.80 2.38 -7.54
CA ALA A 170 -12.66 2.82 -8.92
C ALA A 170 -11.32 3.54 -9.19
N GLY A 171 -10.74 3.23 -10.35
CA GLY A 171 -9.49 3.85 -10.84
C GLY A 171 -8.22 3.41 -10.11
N SER A 172 -8.31 2.42 -9.22
CA SER A 172 -7.14 1.88 -8.51
C SER A 172 -6.46 0.79 -9.32
N ASP A 173 -5.14 0.70 -9.19
CA ASP A 173 -4.33 -0.30 -9.90
C ASP A 173 -4.26 -1.62 -9.13
N VAL A 174 -4.27 -1.57 -7.79
CA VAL A 174 -4.23 -2.75 -6.90
C VAL A 174 -5.02 -2.48 -5.62
N ILE A 175 -5.71 -3.50 -5.11
CA ILE A 175 -6.38 -3.47 -3.81
C ILE A 175 -5.62 -4.35 -2.83
N VAL A 176 -5.42 -3.88 -1.60
CA VAL A 176 -4.88 -4.65 -0.48
C VAL A 176 -6.03 -4.94 0.48
N ASP A 177 -6.33 -6.23 0.65
CA ASP A 177 -7.27 -6.71 1.65
C ASP A 177 -6.55 -6.94 2.98
N ALA A 178 -6.84 -6.08 3.95
CA ALA A 178 -6.38 -6.16 5.33
C ALA A 178 -7.57 -6.25 6.31
N LEU A 179 -8.68 -6.86 5.87
CA LEU A 179 -9.90 -7.05 6.66
C LEU A 179 -9.79 -8.24 7.61
N ASP A 180 -10.53 -8.18 8.71
CA ASP A 180 -10.59 -9.22 9.76
C ASP A 180 -11.79 -10.19 9.60
N ASN A 181 -12.63 -9.99 8.59
CA ASN A 181 -13.87 -10.76 8.44
C ASN A 181 -14.13 -11.19 7.00
N VAL A 182 -14.50 -12.47 6.86
CA VAL A 182 -14.72 -13.13 5.56
C VAL A 182 -15.83 -12.48 4.72
N PRO A 183 -16.99 -12.08 5.27
CA PRO A 183 -18.05 -11.48 4.45
C PRO A 183 -17.61 -10.22 3.71
N ASP A 184 -16.88 -9.32 4.38
CA ASP A 184 -16.38 -8.10 3.73
C ASP A 184 -15.31 -8.42 2.69
N ARG A 185 -14.44 -9.42 2.93
CA ARG A 185 -13.47 -9.89 1.93
C ARG A 185 -14.14 -10.30 0.61
N PHE A 186 -15.26 -11.04 0.69
CA PHE A 186 -16.04 -11.39 -0.50
C PHE A 186 -16.67 -10.17 -1.19
N ARG A 187 -17.12 -9.16 -0.43
CA ARG A 187 -17.64 -7.90 -1.02
C ARG A 187 -16.55 -7.16 -1.79
N VAL A 188 -15.38 -6.99 -1.18
CA VAL A 188 -14.23 -6.34 -1.83
C VAL A 188 -13.81 -7.12 -3.08
N GLN A 189 -13.73 -8.45 -3.02
CA GLN A 189 -13.40 -9.26 -4.21
C GLN A 189 -14.45 -9.09 -5.33
N ALA A 190 -15.74 -9.05 -5.00
CA ALA A 190 -16.79 -8.87 -5.99
C ALA A 190 -16.66 -7.53 -6.73
N ALA A 191 -16.46 -6.44 -5.98
CA ALA A 191 -16.25 -5.11 -6.56
C ALA A 191 -14.92 -5.04 -7.35
N ALA A 192 -13.83 -5.60 -6.82
CA ALA A 192 -12.54 -5.70 -7.51
C ALA A 192 -12.66 -6.43 -8.86
N ARG A 193 -13.44 -7.52 -8.89
CA ARG A 193 -13.74 -8.28 -10.11
C ARG A 193 -14.54 -7.46 -11.12
N SER A 194 -15.58 -6.75 -10.67
CA SER A 194 -16.39 -5.84 -11.50
C SER A 194 -15.51 -4.77 -12.17
N LEU A 195 -14.60 -4.18 -11.40
CA LEU A 195 -13.68 -3.12 -11.83
C LEU A 195 -12.42 -3.61 -12.55
N LYS A 196 -12.20 -4.94 -12.62
CA LYS A 196 -11.00 -5.58 -13.18
C LYS A 196 -9.70 -5.17 -12.48
N ILE A 197 -9.74 -5.05 -11.15
CA ILE A 197 -8.60 -4.68 -10.32
C ILE A 197 -8.09 -5.92 -9.57
N PRO A 198 -6.78 -6.22 -9.60
CA PRO A 198 -6.20 -7.30 -8.80
C PRO A 198 -6.23 -6.98 -7.30
N LEU A 199 -6.36 -8.01 -6.49
CA LEU A 199 -6.46 -7.95 -5.04
C LEU A 199 -5.36 -8.77 -4.36
N VAL A 200 -4.70 -8.18 -3.37
CA VAL A 200 -3.67 -8.81 -2.55
C VAL A 200 -4.25 -9.08 -1.16
N HIS A 201 -4.48 -10.35 -0.87
CA HIS A 201 -5.07 -10.83 0.37
C HIS A 201 -4.01 -11.19 1.41
N GLY A 202 -4.22 -10.76 2.65
CA GLY A 202 -3.49 -11.22 3.83
C GLY A 202 -4.44 -11.60 4.97
N ALA A 203 -4.08 -12.63 5.73
CA ALA A 203 -4.76 -13.01 6.97
C ALA A 203 -3.74 -13.53 8.00
N VAL A 204 -4.06 -13.44 9.29
CA VAL A 204 -3.16 -13.84 10.37
C VAL A 204 -3.91 -14.49 11.52
N ALA A 205 -3.27 -15.36 12.27
CA ALA A 205 -3.75 -15.87 13.55
C ALA A 205 -2.59 -16.45 14.34
N GLY A 206 -2.39 -16.03 15.59
CA GLY A 206 -1.19 -16.40 16.35
C GLY A 206 0.09 -16.02 15.61
N PHE A 207 1.02 -16.96 15.51
CA PHE A 207 2.27 -16.81 14.74
C PHE A 207 2.16 -17.25 13.28
N GLU A 208 0.94 -17.53 12.80
CA GLU A 208 0.67 -17.97 11.44
C GLU A 208 0.11 -16.85 10.56
N GLY A 209 0.50 -16.88 9.28
CA GLY A 209 0.07 -15.95 8.25
C GLY A 209 -0.38 -16.66 6.98
N GLN A 210 -1.29 -16.02 6.25
CA GLN A 210 -1.73 -16.45 4.92
C GLN A 210 -1.64 -15.28 3.95
N LEU A 211 -1.26 -15.58 2.71
CA LEU A 211 -1.13 -14.60 1.64
C LEU A 211 -1.60 -15.22 0.31
N MET A 212 -2.35 -14.45 -0.47
CA MET A 212 -2.80 -14.85 -1.80
C MET A 212 -2.97 -13.62 -2.69
N THR A 213 -2.64 -13.74 -3.97
CA THR A 213 -2.94 -12.70 -4.97
C THR A 213 -4.06 -13.18 -5.89
N ILE A 214 -5.10 -12.37 -6.05
CA ILE A 214 -6.35 -12.71 -6.73
C ILE A 214 -6.52 -11.74 -7.89
N PHE A 215 -6.49 -12.25 -9.12
CA PHE A 215 -6.79 -11.46 -10.32
C PHE A 215 -8.29 -11.50 -10.63
N PRO A 216 -8.82 -10.56 -11.43
CA PRO A 216 -10.27 -10.43 -11.68
C PRO A 216 -10.96 -11.71 -12.18
N GLU A 217 -10.26 -12.52 -12.95
CA GLU A 217 -10.74 -13.78 -13.51
C GLU A 217 -10.69 -14.95 -12.53
N ASP A 218 -9.98 -14.82 -11.41
CA ASP A 218 -9.74 -15.92 -10.48
C ASP A 218 -10.95 -16.16 -9.56
N ARG A 219 -11.09 -17.40 -9.11
CA ARG A 219 -12.13 -17.80 -8.12
C ARG A 219 -11.92 -17.15 -6.74
N GLY A 220 -10.69 -16.79 -6.40
CA GLY A 220 -10.30 -16.08 -5.18
C GLY A 220 -10.73 -16.79 -3.89
N PHE A 221 -11.38 -16.06 -2.98
CA PHE A 221 -11.80 -16.51 -1.66
C PHE A 221 -12.68 -17.77 -1.64
N SER A 222 -13.37 -18.09 -2.73
CA SER A 222 -14.12 -19.35 -2.80
C SER A 222 -13.23 -20.60 -2.72
N LEU A 223 -11.94 -20.49 -3.05
CA LEU A 223 -10.94 -21.55 -2.90
C LEU A 223 -10.49 -21.72 -1.43
N LEU A 224 -10.56 -20.67 -0.63
CA LEU A 224 -10.10 -20.65 0.78
C LEU A 224 -11.25 -20.90 1.78
N TYR A 225 -12.40 -20.28 1.53
CA TYR A 225 -13.51 -20.21 2.48
C TYR A 225 -14.79 -20.88 1.97
N GLY A 226 -14.81 -21.34 0.72
CA GLY A 226 -16.00 -21.92 0.10
C GLY A 226 -17.01 -20.84 -0.29
N THR A 227 -17.97 -20.54 0.60
CA THR A 227 -19.05 -19.57 0.34
C THR A 227 -19.03 -18.40 1.32
N ARG A 228 -19.55 -17.25 0.89
CA ARG A 228 -19.63 -16.01 1.70
C ARG A 228 -20.34 -16.22 3.05
N ASP A 229 -21.39 -17.05 3.06
CA ASP A 229 -22.23 -17.34 4.24
C ASP A 229 -21.79 -18.60 4.99
N GLY A 230 -20.57 -19.08 4.78
CA GLY A 230 -20.01 -20.16 5.58
C GLY A 230 -20.13 -19.81 7.06
N LYS A 231 -21.00 -20.53 7.80
CA LYS A 231 -21.30 -20.28 9.21
C LYS A 231 -20.06 -20.51 10.07
N ARG A 232 -19.19 -19.50 10.18
CA ARG A 232 -18.10 -19.45 11.15
C ARG A 232 -18.45 -18.42 12.20
N ASN A 233 -18.57 -18.86 13.44
CA ASN A 233 -18.85 -17.99 14.58
C ASN A 233 -17.64 -17.06 14.78
N ARG A 234 -17.85 -15.73 14.86
CA ARG A 234 -16.75 -14.76 15.05
C ARG A 234 -15.97 -15.02 16.34
N LYS A 235 -16.64 -15.55 17.39
CA LYS A 235 -15.99 -15.93 18.65
C LYS A 235 -15.07 -17.15 18.54
N GLU A 236 -15.18 -17.90 17.45
CA GLU A 236 -14.37 -19.07 17.15
C GLU A 236 -13.38 -18.79 16.00
N SER A 237 -13.23 -17.53 15.59
CA SER A 237 -12.22 -17.21 14.58
C SER A 237 -10.82 -17.51 15.14
N PRO A 238 -9.87 -17.98 14.32
CA PRO A 238 -8.50 -18.21 14.77
C PRO A 238 -7.88 -16.99 15.47
N GLU A 239 -8.15 -15.78 14.97
CA GLU A 239 -7.74 -14.52 15.60
C GLU A 239 -8.35 -14.31 16.99
N ALA A 240 -9.62 -14.66 17.20
CA ALA A 240 -10.29 -14.51 18.48
C ALA A 240 -9.79 -15.53 19.52
N VAL A 241 -9.39 -16.72 19.07
CA VAL A 241 -8.91 -17.81 19.95
C VAL A 241 -7.42 -17.65 20.28
N LEU A 242 -6.58 -17.35 19.29
CA LEU A 242 -5.12 -17.30 19.45
C LEU A 242 -4.60 -15.89 19.75
N GLY A 243 -5.39 -14.86 19.45
CA GLY A 243 -4.89 -13.49 19.36
C GLY A 243 -3.94 -13.33 18.17
N VAL A 244 -3.33 -12.15 18.08
CA VAL A 244 -2.37 -11.82 17.01
C VAL A 244 -1.22 -10.98 17.60
N PRO A 245 -0.04 -11.59 17.83
CA PRO A 245 1.19 -10.88 18.18
C PRO A 245 1.59 -9.89 17.09
N ALA A 246 2.21 -8.77 17.46
CA ALA A 246 2.54 -7.67 16.52
C ALA A 246 3.45 -8.06 15.35
N VAL A 247 4.29 -9.09 15.52
CA VAL A 247 5.26 -9.54 14.53
C VAL A 247 4.61 -10.20 13.32
N THR A 248 3.54 -10.97 13.54
CA THR A 248 2.85 -11.75 12.50
C THR A 248 2.20 -10.87 11.42
N PRO A 249 1.33 -9.88 11.77
CA PRO A 249 0.77 -9.01 10.75
C PRO A 249 1.83 -8.12 10.11
N SER A 250 2.92 -7.77 10.81
CA SER A 250 4.03 -7.02 10.20
C SER A 250 4.72 -7.82 9.09
N LEU A 251 4.96 -9.12 9.30
CA LEU A 251 5.52 -10.01 8.29
C LEU A 251 4.58 -10.18 7.10
N VAL A 252 3.31 -10.51 7.35
CA VAL A 252 2.33 -10.71 6.26
C VAL A 252 2.10 -9.42 5.48
N ALA A 253 2.01 -8.27 6.14
CA ALA A 253 1.91 -6.97 5.48
C ALA A 253 3.13 -6.63 4.62
N THR A 254 4.33 -7.08 5.02
CA THR A 254 5.54 -6.95 4.20
C THR A 254 5.40 -7.73 2.89
N LEU A 255 4.86 -8.96 2.98
CA LEU A 255 4.60 -9.76 1.80
C LEU A 255 3.47 -9.17 0.94
N GLN A 256 2.41 -8.60 1.55
CA GLN A 256 1.36 -7.89 0.82
C GLN A 256 1.93 -6.70 0.04
N ALA A 257 2.75 -5.87 0.67
CA ALA A 257 3.42 -4.75 0.00
C ALA A 257 4.29 -5.24 -1.17
N MET A 258 5.01 -6.35 -1.00
CA MET A 258 5.80 -6.94 -2.09
C MET A 258 4.93 -7.43 -3.26
N GLU A 259 3.77 -8.07 -3.00
CA GLU A 259 2.83 -8.44 -4.07
C GLU A 259 2.33 -7.23 -4.85
N VAL A 260 1.98 -6.14 -4.17
CA VAL A 260 1.58 -4.88 -4.82
C VAL A 260 2.69 -4.38 -5.75
N ILE A 261 3.93 -4.32 -5.29
CA ILE A 261 5.07 -3.90 -6.11
C ILE A 261 5.29 -4.83 -7.31
N LYS A 262 5.13 -6.15 -7.15
CA LYS A 262 5.23 -7.11 -8.26
C LYS A 262 4.17 -6.86 -9.33
N ILE A 263 2.93 -6.61 -8.92
CA ILE A 263 1.81 -6.34 -9.83
C ILE A 263 2.07 -5.03 -10.59
N LEU A 264 2.35 -3.94 -9.87
CA LEU A 264 2.51 -2.60 -10.46
C LEU A 264 3.70 -2.52 -11.43
N LEU A 265 4.80 -3.22 -11.13
CA LEU A 265 6.00 -3.20 -11.96
C LEU A 265 6.04 -4.35 -12.98
N GLY A 266 5.04 -5.25 -12.98
CA GLY A 266 5.02 -6.42 -13.87
C GLY A 266 6.23 -7.35 -13.68
N ARG A 267 6.77 -7.44 -12.45
CA ARG A 267 8.02 -8.17 -12.17
C ARG A 267 7.82 -9.27 -11.14
N GLY A 268 8.66 -10.30 -11.24
CA GLY A 268 8.57 -11.49 -10.38
C GLY A 268 7.34 -12.35 -10.71
N LYS A 269 6.97 -13.22 -9.78
CA LYS A 269 5.80 -14.10 -9.91
C LYS A 269 4.87 -13.85 -8.73
N PRO A 270 3.70 -13.21 -8.94
CA PRO A 270 2.71 -13.06 -7.88
C PRO A 270 2.27 -14.42 -7.32
N PHE A 271 1.80 -14.45 -6.08
CA PHE A 271 1.19 -15.64 -5.47
C PHE A 271 -0.23 -15.87 -5.98
N ARG A 272 -0.38 -15.85 -7.30
CA ARG A 272 -1.62 -16.15 -8.00
C ARG A 272 -1.85 -17.66 -8.04
N ASN A 273 -3.12 -18.07 -7.93
CA ASN A 273 -3.54 -19.48 -7.92
C ASN A 273 -2.86 -20.33 -6.84
N SER A 274 -2.43 -19.69 -5.75
CA SER A 274 -1.82 -20.37 -4.62
C SER A 274 -2.05 -19.59 -3.34
N MET A 275 -2.18 -20.32 -2.24
CA MET A 275 -2.10 -19.75 -0.90
C MET A 275 -0.70 -20.00 -0.36
N VAL A 276 -0.07 -18.95 0.14
CA VAL A 276 1.17 -19.08 0.90
C VAL A 276 0.84 -19.04 2.38
N HIS A 277 1.22 -20.09 3.08
CA HIS A 277 1.18 -20.17 4.53
C HIS A 277 2.55 -19.85 5.08
N VAL A 278 2.58 -19.03 6.13
CA VAL A 278 3.78 -18.66 6.85
C VAL A 278 3.60 -19.10 8.28
N ASP A 279 4.54 -19.90 8.78
CA ASP A 279 4.63 -20.28 10.19
C ASP A 279 5.90 -19.65 10.76
N MET A 280 5.73 -18.66 11.65
CA MET A 280 6.86 -17.94 12.22
C MET A 280 7.55 -18.69 13.36
N GLU A 281 6.92 -19.69 13.96
CA GLU A 281 7.55 -20.50 15.01
C GLU A 281 8.57 -21.46 14.39
N THR A 282 8.24 -22.05 13.25
CA THR A 282 9.15 -22.92 12.49
C THR A 282 10.03 -22.14 11.49
N GLY A 283 9.61 -20.94 11.10
CA GLY A 283 10.29 -20.14 10.08
C GLY A 283 9.99 -20.61 8.64
N GLU A 284 8.97 -21.44 8.45
CA GLU A 284 8.61 -22.00 7.15
C GLU A 284 7.64 -21.10 6.36
N MET A 285 7.80 -21.11 5.03
CA MET A 285 6.89 -20.45 4.08
C MET A 285 6.49 -21.45 3.00
N ASN A 286 5.32 -22.05 3.17
CA ASN A 286 4.83 -23.16 2.36
C ASN A 286 3.80 -22.68 1.34
N ARG A 287 3.97 -23.06 0.07
CA ARG A 287 3.07 -22.69 -1.02
C ARG A 287 2.14 -23.84 -1.39
N PHE A 288 0.83 -23.61 -1.28
CA PHE A 288 -0.22 -24.53 -1.67
C PHE A 288 -0.88 -24.03 -2.95
N SER A 289 -0.81 -24.82 -4.03
CA SER A 289 -1.43 -24.44 -5.32
C SER A 289 -2.85 -24.96 -5.40
N PHE A 290 -3.73 -24.20 -6.05
CA PHE A 290 -5.09 -24.65 -6.34
C PHE A 290 -5.15 -25.27 -7.73
N GLU A 291 -5.79 -26.43 -7.86
CA GLU A 291 -6.05 -27.06 -9.15
C GLU A 291 -7.32 -26.45 -9.79
N GLY A 292 -7.23 -26.07 -11.07
CA GLY A 292 -8.36 -25.61 -11.89
C GLY A 292 -8.70 -24.12 -11.74
N ASN A 293 -8.40 -23.35 -12.79
CA ASN A 293 -8.98 -22.02 -13.04
C ASN A 293 -10.29 -22.17 -13.82
#